data_AF-A0A4Q3BQJ7-F1
#
_entry.id   AF-A0A4Q3BQJ7-F1
#
_cell.length_a   1.000
_cell.length_b   1.000
_cell.length_c   1.000
_cell.angle_alpha   90.00
_cell.angle_beta   90.00
_cell.angle_gamma   90.00
#
_symmetry.space_group_name_H-M   'P 1'
#
loop_
_entity.id
_entity.type
_entity.pdbx_description
1 polymer ?
#
loop_
_entity_poly.entity_id
_entity_poly.type
_entity_poly.pdbx_seq_one_letter_code
_entity_poly.pdbx_strand_id
1 'polypeptide(L)'
;RGPGAPALAPGPLQPEHGTSSLTAVDRWGNVAQATVTIESIFGSGQSMNGIFLNNELTDFNIVPEKDGYLTANRVEGGKRPRSSMSPLIVYDAAGKVRLSIGAAGGSTIIAQVAKALVAVIDWKLSAQDAISLGLFYAPGPGGTVEKGTQLEAMLPALTALGENLNVAPLGLKANAIEWRDGAWVGAADPRSEGVSMGVDGTIVKPAPAAFQRDRPSE
;
A
#
# COMPACT_ATOMS: atom_id res chain seq x y z
N ARG A 1 -6.76 1.30 -25.53
CA ARG A 1 -8.23 1.54 -25.52
C ARG A 1 -8.80 0.84 -26.74
N GLY A 2 -9.77 -0.07 -26.59
CA GLY A 2 -10.39 -0.73 -27.74
C GLY A 2 -11.29 0.24 -28.53
N PRO A 3 -11.49 0.04 -29.84
CA PRO A 3 -12.42 0.85 -30.63
C PRO A 3 -13.85 0.73 -30.07
N GLY A 4 -14.55 1.86 -29.87
CA GLY A 4 -15.99 1.89 -29.54
C GLY A 4 -16.37 2.04 -28.06
N ALA A 5 -15.42 2.08 -27.13
CA ALA A 5 -15.75 2.35 -25.72
C ALA A 5 -16.11 3.84 -25.50
N PRO A 6 -17.22 4.16 -24.80
CA PRO A 6 -17.58 5.55 -24.49
C PRO A 6 -16.52 6.21 -23.60
N ALA A 7 -16.34 7.52 -23.76
CA ALA A 7 -15.43 8.28 -22.90
C ALA A 7 -15.96 8.33 -21.46
N LEU A 8 -15.04 8.21 -20.49
CA LEU A 8 -15.33 8.18 -19.05
C LEU A 8 -14.44 9.21 -18.34
N ALA A 9 -15.00 9.89 -17.35
CA ALA A 9 -14.26 10.86 -16.53
C ALA A 9 -13.70 10.22 -15.24
N PRO A 10 -12.53 10.70 -14.74
CA PRO A 10 -12.00 10.29 -13.44
C PRO A 10 -12.82 10.89 -12.28
N GLY A 11 -12.96 10.11 -11.20
CA GLY A 11 -13.59 10.55 -9.95
C GLY A 11 -12.58 11.10 -8.93
N PRO A 12 -13.05 11.79 -7.87
CA PRO A 12 -12.19 12.25 -6.78
C PRO A 12 -11.66 11.07 -5.94
N LEU A 13 -10.56 11.29 -5.23
CA LEU A 13 -10.04 10.35 -4.21
C LEU A 13 -10.84 10.51 -2.91
N GLN A 14 -11.05 9.40 -2.21
CA GLN A 14 -11.72 9.39 -0.90
C GLN A 14 -10.76 8.86 0.18
N PRO A 15 -10.79 9.41 1.41
CA PRO A 15 -9.99 8.92 2.54
C PRO A 15 -10.48 7.55 3.03
N GLU A 16 -9.57 6.61 3.29
CA GLU A 16 -9.88 5.24 3.76
C GLU A 16 -8.83 4.81 4.79
N HIS A 17 -9.29 4.29 5.94
CA HIS A 17 -8.43 3.95 7.09
C HIS A 17 -8.83 2.65 7.82
N GLY A 18 -9.77 1.86 7.29
CA GLY A 18 -10.31 0.62 7.86
C GLY A 18 -9.68 -0.67 7.34
N THR A 19 -8.58 -0.58 6.61
CA THR A 19 -7.93 -1.71 5.91
C THR A 19 -6.82 -2.34 6.76
N SER A 20 -6.65 -3.65 6.61
CA SER A 20 -5.55 -4.43 7.17
C SER A 20 -4.95 -5.35 6.11
N SER A 21 -3.63 -5.51 6.13
CA SER A 21 -2.92 -6.51 5.33
C SER A 21 -2.42 -7.63 6.25
N LEU A 22 -2.30 -8.85 5.74
CA LEU A 22 -1.66 -9.97 6.44
C LEU A 22 -1.07 -10.94 5.43
N THR A 23 0.14 -11.41 5.71
CA THR A 23 0.82 -12.45 4.94
C THR A 23 1.20 -13.61 5.85
N ALA A 24 1.15 -14.83 5.34
CA ALA A 24 1.59 -16.03 6.07
C ALA A 24 2.29 -17.00 5.12
N VAL A 25 3.23 -17.76 5.66
CA VAL A 25 3.89 -18.87 4.97
C VAL A 25 3.87 -20.11 5.85
N ASP A 26 3.59 -21.26 5.27
CA ASP A 26 3.62 -22.54 5.98
C ASP A 26 4.96 -23.27 5.80
N ARG A 27 5.11 -24.40 6.52
CA ARG A 27 6.32 -25.24 6.47
C ARG A 27 6.59 -25.88 5.11
N TRP A 28 5.60 -25.93 4.22
CA TRP A 28 5.72 -26.49 2.88
C TRP A 28 6.04 -25.41 1.83
N GLY A 29 6.11 -24.14 2.25
CA GLY A 29 6.38 -23.00 1.38
C GLY A 29 5.16 -22.46 0.67
N ASN A 30 3.94 -22.84 1.06
CA ASN A 30 2.73 -22.19 0.55
C ASN A 30 2.58 -20.82 1.21
N VAL A 31 2.26 -19.82 0.39
CA VAL A 31 2.16 -18.42 0.83
C VAL A 31 0.76 -17.90 0.60
N ALA A 32 0.18 -17.29 1.63
CA ALA A 32 -1.10 -16.61 1.56
C ALA A 32 -0.88 -15.11 1.78
N GLN A 33 -1.50 -14.29 0.93
CA GLN A 33 -1.47 -12.85 1.05
C GLN A 33 -2.89 -12.29 0.98
N ALA A 34 -3.30 -11.57 2.01
CA ALA A 34 -4.64 -11.02 2.11
C ALA A 34 -4.61 -9.55 2.53
N THR A 35 -5.46 -8.78 1.87
CA THR A 35 -5.82 -7.42 2.29
C THR A 35 -7.32 -7.42 2.49
N VAL A 36 -7.75 -7.00 3.68
CA VAL A 36 -9.14 -7.04 4.13
C VAL A 36 -9.55 -5.67 4.65
N THR A 37 -10.81 -5.30 4.47
CA THR A 37 -11.28 -3.95 4.80
C THR A 37 -12.76 -3.91 5.16
N ILE A 38 -13.13 -2.85 5.88
CA ILE A 38 -14.50 -2.36 6.03
C ILE A 38 -14.62 -0.91 5.52
N GLU A 39 -13.69 -0.48 4.67
CA GLU A 39 -13.40 0.87 4.16
C GLU A 39 -12.89 1.83 5.24
N SER A 40 -13.74 2.32 6.13
CA SER A 40 -13.36 3.31 7.14
C SER A 40 -13.11 2.68 8.51
N ILE A 41 -12.54 3.44 9.43
CA ILE A 41 -12.47 3.01 10.84
C ILE A 41 -13.93 2.82 11.33
N PHE A 42 -14.24 1.60 11.79
CA PHE A 42 -15.61 1.15 12.13
C PHE A 42 -16.60 1.10 10.96
N GLY A 43 -16.12 1.17 9.72
CA GLY A 43 -16.93 1.08 8.52
C GLY A 43 -18.04 2.14 8.47
N SER A 44 -19.29 1.70 8.35
CA SER A 44 -20.44 2.60 8.36
C SER A 44 -20.82 3.11 9.77
N GLY A 45 -20.09 2.72 10.81
CA GLY A 45 -20.42 2.96 12.21
C GLY A 45 -21.61 2.13 12.73
N GLN A 46 -22.22 1.31 11.87
CA GLN A 46 -23.32 0.42 12.24
C GLN A 46 -22.76 -0.93 12.66
N SER A 47 -23.41 -1.57 13.64
CA SER A 47 -23.06 -2.92 14.05
C SER A 47 -24.29 -3.81 14.17
N MET A 48 -24.11 -5.09 13.90
CA MET A 48 -25.12 -6.13 14.10
C MET A 48 -24.45 -7.33 14.76
N ASN A 49 -24.98 -7.77 15.90
CA ASN A 49 -24.44 -8.90 16.67
C ASN A 49 -22.94 -8.79 16.99
N GLY A 50 -22.47 -7.57 17.25
CA GLY A 50 -21.05 -7.30 17.56
C GLY A 50 -20.13 -7.23 16.34
N ILE A 51 -20.67 -7.28 15.11
CA ILE A 51 -19.91 -7.15 13.87
C ILE A 51 -20.18 -5.78 13.27
N PHE A 52 -19.13 -5.02 12.96
CA PHE A 52 -19.25 -3.75 12.22
C PHE A 52 -19.55 -4.00 10.74
N LEU A 53 -20.46 -3.20 10.19
CA LEU A 53 -20.79 -3.22 8.77
C LEU A 53 -19.86 -2.26 8.02
N ASN A 54 -19.42 -2.67 6.82
CA ASN A 54 -18.60 -1.83 5.95
C ASN A 54 -19.40 -0.62 5.42
N ASN A 55 -18.68 0.39 4.98
CA ASN A 55 -19.21 1.46 4.13
C ASN A 55 -18.62 1.41 2.71
N GLU A 56 -18.24 0.23 2.20
CA GLU A 56 -17.47 0.04 0.96
C GLU A 56 -18.08 0.72 -0.28
N LEU A 57 -19.39 0.98 -0.28
CA LEU A 57 -20.04 1.71 -1.37
C LEU A 57 -19.54 3.17 -1.51
N THR A 58 -18.86 3.73 -0.50
CA THR A 58 -18.18 5.03 -0.60
C THR A 58 -17.03 5.00 -1.59
N ASP A 59 -16.42 3.85 -1.87
CA ASP A 59 -15.37 3.76 -2.89
C ASP A 59 -15.89 3.99 -4.31
N PHE A 60 -17.21 3.98 -4.54
CA PHE A 60 -17.77 4.46 -5.80
C PHE A 60 -17.63 5.99 -5.93
N ASN A 61 -17.61 6.47 -7.17
CA ASN A 61 -17.80 7.86 -7.47
C ASN A 61 -19.23 8.28 -7.10
N ILE A 62 -19.34 9.12 -6.07
CA ILE A 62 -20.61 9.70 -5.62
C ILE A 62 -21.29 10.49 -6.74
N VAL A 63 -20.48 11.11 -7.62
CA VAL A 63 -20.94 11.82 -8.82
C VAL A 63 -20.90 10.85 -10.01
N PRO A 64 -22.07 10.38 -10.51
CA PRO A 64 -22.13 9.33 -11.53
C PRO A 64 -21.80 9.86 -12.94
N GLU A 65 -21.89 11.17 -13.16
CA GLU A 65 -21.62 11.85 -14.43
C GLU A 65 -20.82 13.12 -14.19
N LYS A 66 -19.80 13.35 -15.02
CA LYS A 66 -18.96 14.56 -14.99
C LYS A 66 -18.68 15.00 -16.42
N ASP A 67 -18.87 16.30 -16.68
CA ASP A 67 -18.63 16.94 -17.98
C ASP A 67 -19.36 16.26 -19.14
N GLY A 68 -20.59 15.76 -18.91
CA GLY A 68 -21.39 15.05 -19.92
C GLY A 68 -21.02 13.58 -20.12
N TYR A 69 -20.08 13.05 -19.33
CA TYR A 69 -19.62 11.66 -19.39
C TYR A 69 -19.90 10.91 -18.10
N LEU A 70 -20.42 9.69 -18.22
CA LEU A 70 -20.52 8.80 -17.07
C LEU A 70 -19.13 8.52 -16.49
N THR A 71 -19.03 8.46 -15.16
CA THR A 71 -17.77 8.08 -14.53
C THR A 71 -17.65 6.55 -14.49
N ALA A 72 -16.42 6.04 -14.66
CA ALA A 72 -16.16 4.60 -14.76
C ALA A 72 -16.55 3.84 -13.49
N ASN A 73 -16.31 4.48 -12.34
CA ASN A 73 -16.53 3.93 -11.02
C ASN A 73 -17.84 4.46 -10.39
N ARG A 74 -18.88 4.75 -11.18
CA ARG A 74 -20.22 5.08 -10.66
C ARG A 74 -20.92 3.85 -10.06
N VAL A 75 -21.91 4.08 -9.20
CA VAL A 75 -22.77 3.06 -8.58
C VAL A 75 -23.68 2.41 -9.63
N GLU A 76 -23.70 1.08 -9.66
CA GLU A 76 -24.60 0.26 -10.48
C GLU A 76 -25.00 -1.01 -9.72
N GLY A 77 -26.19 -1.56 -9.98
CA GLY A 77 -26.66 -2.77 -9.31
C GLY A 77 -25.72 -3.97 -9.53
N GLY A 78 -25.29 -4.62 -8.45
CA GLY A 78 -24.39 -5.79 -8.48
C GLY A 78 -22.93 -5.47 -8.84
N LYS A 79 -22.58 -4.20 -9.09
CA LYS A 79 -21.21 -3.79 -9.38
C LYS A 79 -20.39 -3.73 -8.08
N ARG A 80 -19.08 -4.00 -8.21
CA ARG A 80 -18.11 -3.83 -7.11
C ARG A 80 -17.38 -2.49 -7.27
N PRO A 81 -17.16 -1.75 -6.17
CA PRO A 81 -16.41 -0.50 -6.22
C PRO A 81 -14.94 -0.76 -6.53
N ARG A 82 -14.27 0.26 -7.09
CA ARG A 82 -12.81 0.22 -7.33
C ARG A 82 -12.08 0.27 -5.98
N SER A 83 -11.22 -0.71 -5.74
CA SER A 83 -10.33 -0.74 -4.59
C SER A 83 -8.88 -0.35 -4.94
N SER A 84 -8.15 0.15 -3.95
CA SER A 84 -6.69 0.36 -4.02
C SER A 84 -5.89 -0.82 -3.46
N MET A 85 -6.55 -1.84 -2.89
CA MET A 85 -5.90 -3.03 -2.37
C MET A 85 -5.00 -3.70 -3.41
N SER A 86 -3.75 -3.98 -3.01
CA SER A 86 -2.73 -4.56 -3.89
C SER A 86 -1.99 -5.73 -3.21
N PRO A 87 -2.69 -6.80 -2.80
CA PRO A 87 -2.03 -8.01 -2.29
C PRO A 87 -1.17 -8.64 -3.40
N LEU A 88 0.13 -8.79 -3.15
CA LEU A 88 1.11 -9.22 -4.16
C LEU A 88 1.97 -10.37 -3.67
N ILE A 89 2.14 -11.39 -4.51
CA ILE A 89 3.12 -12.48 -4.34
C ILE A 89 4.06 -12.46 -5.56
N VAL A 90 5.35 -12.36 -5.29
CA VAL A 90 6.42 -12.31 -6.29
C VAL A 90 7.15 -13.65 -6.32
N TYR A 91 7.31 -14.19 -7.51
CA TYR A 91 8.04 -15.42 -7.77
C TYR A 91 9.40 -15.10 -8.42
N ASP A 92 10.42 -15.87 -8.08
CA ASP A 92 11.70 -15.85 -8.78
C ASP A 92 11.62 -16.56 -10.14
N ALA A 93 12.72 -16.53 -10.90
CA ALA A 93 12.80 -17.18 -12.20
C ALA A 93 12.69 -18.71 -12.13
N ALA A 94 12.91 -19.32 -10.96
CA ALA A 94 12.74 -20.75 -10.73
C ALA A 94 11.31 -21.12 -10.28
N GLY A 95 10.40 -20.14 -10.20
CA GLY A 95 9.02 -20.34 -9.77
C GLY A 95 8.85 -20.49 -8.26
N LYS A 96 9.84 -20.09 -7.44
CA LYS A 96 9.74 -20.09 -5.98
C LYS A 96 9.32 -18.71 -5.48
N VAL A 97 8.50 -18.65 -4.43
CA VAL A 97 8.10 -17.36 -3.84
C VAL A 97 9.32 -16.66 -3.24
N ARG A 98 9.53 -15.41 -3.65
CA ARG A 98 10.64 -14.56 -3.22
C ARG A 98 10.18 -13.49 -2.22
N LEU A 99 8.97 -12.98 -2.40
CA LEU A 99 8.38 -11.93 -1.59
C LEU A 99 6.85 -12.06 -1.62
N SER A 100 6.21 -11.92 -0.48
CA SER A 100 4.78 -11.63 -0.35
C SER A 100 4.65 -10.30 0.36
N ILE A 101 3.84 -9.39 -0.17
CA ILE A 101 3.72 -8.03 0.35
C ILE A 101 2.32 -7.47 0.12
N GLY A 102 1.88 -6.61 1.04
CA GLY A 102 0.68 -5.80 0.89
C GLY A 102 0.68 -4.68 1.91
N ALA A 103 -0.35 -3.85 1.82
CA ALA A 103 -0.47 -2.69 2.66
C ALA A 103 -1.92 -2.31 2.93
N ALA A 104 -2.09 -1.44 3.91
CA ALA A 104 -3.30 -0.70 4.22
C ALA A 104 -3.04 0.81 4.16
N GLY A 105 -4.10 1.61 4.13
CA GLY A 105 -4.02 3.08 4.03
C GLY A 105 -4.60 3.63 2.73
N GLY A 106 -5.68 3.02 2.25
CA GLY A 106 -6.44 3.48 1.10
C GLY A 106 -5.64 3.68 -0.18
N SER A 107 -5.81 4.85 -0.77
CA SER A 107 -5.20 5.19 -2.06
C SER A 107 -3.65 5.13 -2.06
N THR A 108 -3.01 5.15 -0.87
CA THR A 108 -1.54 4.99 -0.75
C THR A 108 -1.06 3.54 -0.93
N ILE A 109 -1.93 2.53 -0.83
CA ILE A 109 -1.56 1.10 -0.84
C ILE A 109 -0.72 0.75 -2.06
N ILE A 110 -1.13 1.19 -3.25
CA ILE A 110 -0.43 0.93 -4.51
C ILE A 110 0.99 1.49 -4.46
N ALA A 111 1.15 2.72 -3.98
CA ALA A 111 2.44 3.39 -3.89
C ALA A 111 3.36 2.74 -2.84
N GLN A 112 2.81 2.29 -1.70
CA GLN A 112 3.55 1.53 -0.69
C GLN A 112 4.13 0.23 -1.27
N VAL A 113 3.29 -0.56 -1.95
CA VAL A 113 3.70 -1.84 -2.55
C VAL A 113 4.71 -1.60 -3.68
N ALA A 114 4.47 -0.63 -4.56
CA ALA A 114 5.38 -0.32 -5.66
C ALA A 114 6.76 0.15 -5.17
N LYS A 115 6.80 1.07 -4.19
CA LYS A 115 8.04 1.54 -3.54
C LYS A 115 8.84 0.36 -2.99
N ALA A 116 8.18 -0.51 -2.23
CA ALA A 116 8.84 -1.65 -1.61
C ALA A 116 9.32 -2.67 -2.66
N LEU A 117 8.57 -2.88 -3.74
CA LEU A 117 8.97 -3.76 -4.83
C LEU A 117 10.25 -3.29 -5.52
N VAL A 118 10.33 -2.01 -5.87
CA VAL A 118 11.55 -1.40 -6.45
C VAL A 118 12.72 -1.53 -5.48
N ALA A 119 12.50 -1.22 -4.20
CA ALA A 119 13.55 -1.30 -3.19
C ALA A 119 14.10 -2.73 -2.98
N VAL A 120 13.23 -3.75 -2.98
CA VAL A 120 13.65 -5.16 -2.83
C VAL A 120 14.29 -5.68 -4.12
N ILE A 121 13.67 -5.44 -5.28
CA ILE A 121 14.10 -6.04 -6.55
C ILE A 121 15.29 -5.29 -7.13
N ASP A 122 15.24 -3.96 -7.23
CA ASP A 122 16.27 -3.19 -7.92
C ASP A 122 17.39 -2.79 -6.96
N TRP A 123 17.03 -2.28 -5.78
CA TRP A 123 18.02 -1.79 -4.80
C TRP A 123 18.55 -2.86 -3.85
N LYS A 124 18.03 -4.09 -3.96
CA LYS A 124 18.44 -5.27 -3.18
C LYS A 124 18.31 -5.10 -1.66
N LEU A 125 17.42 -4.20 -1.22
CA LEU A 125 17.14 -4.01 0.19
C LEU A 125 16.36 -5.21 0.77
N SER A 126 16.41 -5.38 2.09
CA SER A 126 15.49 -6.30 2.76
C SER A 126 14.06 -5.80 2.66
N ALA A 127 13.09 -6.69 2.77
CA ALA A 127 11.68 -6.31 2.85
C ALA A 127 11.42 -5.34 4.01
N GLN A 128 12.13 -5.53 5.14
CA GLN A 128 12.03 -4.64 6.30
C GLN A 128 12.56 -3.22 5.99
N ASP A 129 13.72 -3.12 5.36
CA ASP A 129 14.29 -1.81 5.00
C ASP A 129 13.43 -1.12 3.93
N ALA A 130 12.98 -1.88 2.93
CA ALA A 130 12.13 -1.40 1.85
C ALA A 130 10.80 -0.83 2.36
N ILE A 131 10.15 -1.52 3.30
CA ILE A 131 8.94 -1.01 3.96
C ILE A 131 9.27 0.27 4.75
N SER A 132 10.39 0.29 5.47
CA SER A 132 10.79 1.40 6.35
C SER A 132 11.08 2.71 5.63
N LEU A 133 11.47 2.68 4.34
CA LEU A 133 11.71 3.87 3.52
C LEU A 133 10.54 4.88 3.57
N GLY A 134 10.83 6.18 3.53
CA GLY A 134 9.81 7.19 3.30
C GLY A 134 9.00 6.98 2.01
N LEU A 135 7.73 7.42 1.99
CA LEU A 135 6.88 7.39 0.80
C LEU A 135 6.66 8.78 0.20
N PHE A 136 6.76 8.85 -1.14
CA PHE A 136 6.24 9.94 -1.95
C PHE A 136 4.88 9.51 -2.51
N TYR A 137 3.83 10.30 -2.28
CA TYR A 137 2.48 9.98 -2.75
C TYR A 137 1.91 11.11 -3.61
N ALA A 138 1.78 10.86 -4.91
CA ALA A 138 1.28 11.83 -5.89
C ALA A 138 0.28 11.17 -6.85
N PRO A 139 -1.02 11.09 -6.47
CA PRO A 139 -2.05 10.48 -7.30
C PRO A 139 -2.58 11.41 -8.42
N GLY A 140 -2.05 12.63 -8.53
CA GLY A 140 -2.40 13.66 -9.51
C GLY A 140 -1.32 14.74 -9.56
N PRO A 141 -1.62 15.95 -10.10
CA PRO A 141 -0.68 17.06 -10.05
C PRO A 141 -0.33 17.45 -8.61
N GLY A 142 0.96 17.56 -8.31
CA GLY A 142 1.48 17.73 -6.96
C GLY A 142 1.50 16.44 -6.15
N GLY A 143 1.91 16.52 -4.88
CA GLY A 143 2.02 15.33 -4.05
C GLY A 143 2.39 15.60 -2.61
N THR A 144 2.33 14.55 -1.81
CA THR A 144 2.71 14.58 -0.40
C THR A 144 3.96 13.76 -0.17
N VAL A 145 4.92 14.37 0.50
CA VAL A 145 6.12 13.70 0.99
C VAL A 145 5.90 13.31 2.45
N GLU A 146 6.25 12.07 2.78
CA GLU A 146 6.13 11.60 4.14
C GLU A 146 7.05 12.36 5.11
N LYS A 147 6.41 12.94 6.14
CA LYS A 147 7.08 13.62 7.25
C LYS A 147 7.99 12.68 8.06
N GLY A 148 9.14 13.19 8.47
CA GLY A 148 10.12 12.52 9.32
C GLY A 148 11.03 11.55 8.57
N THR A 149 11.10 11.67 7.24
CA THR A 149 11.82 10.70 6.39
C THR A 149 12.93 11.35 5.60
N GLN A 150 13.77 10.51 5.00
CA GLN A 150 14.88 10.93 4.13
C GLN A 150 14.42 11.75 2.90
N LEU A 151 13.12 11.66 2.55
CA LEU A 151 12.55 12.40 1.43
C LEU A 151 12.40 13.90 1.70
N GLU A 152 12.31 14.32 2.97
CA GLU A 152 12.19 15.75 3.31
C GLU A 152 13.38 16.57 2.79
N ALA A 153 14.58 15.98 2.82
CA ALA A 153 15.79 16.63 2.31
C ALA A 153 15.76 16.84 0.78
N MET A 154 14.90 16.12 0.06
CA MET A 154 14.77 16.22 -1.40
C MET A 154 13.83 17.36 -1.84
N LEU A 155 13.02 17.92 -0.94
CA LEU A 155 12.00 18.91 -1.30
C LEU A 155 12.57 20.13 -2.03
N PRO A 156 13.66 20.78 -1.59
CA PRO A 156 14.16 21.98 -2.27
C PRO A 156 14.51 21.71 -3.74
N ALA A 157 15.12 20.56 -4.03
CA ALA A 157 15.47 20.17 -5.39
C ALA A 157 14.22 19.88 -6.24
N LEU A 158 13.23 19.17 -5.68
CA LEU A 158 11.98 18.88 -6.37
C LEU A 158 11.15 20.14 -6.64
N THR A 159 11.09 21.07 -5.68
CA THR A 159 10.44 22.36 -5.87
C THR A 159 11.15 23.21 -6.93
N ALA A 160 12.48 23.17 -7.00
CA ALA A 160 13.24 23.84 -8.06
C ALA A 160 12.95 23.26 -9.46
N LEU A 161 12.52 21.99 -9.55
CA LEU A 161 12.03 21.36 -10.78
C LEU A 161 10.56 21.70 -11.10
N GLY A 162 9.89 22.49 -10.26
CA GLY A 162 8.50 22.91 -10.44
C GLY A 162 7.47 22.02 -9.75
N GLU A 163 7.89 21.06 -8.92
CA GLU A 163 6.97 20.19 -8.19
C GLU A 163 6.26 20.93 -7.05
N ASN A 164 4.94 20.74 -6.94
CA ASN A 164 4.13 21.28 -5.87
C ASN A 164 3.91 20.21 -4.78
N LEU A 165 4.74 20.25 -3.74
CA LEU A 165 4.79 19.20 -2.72
C LEU A 165 4.49 19.76 -1.33
N ASN A 166 3.72 18.99 -0.54
CA ASN A 166 3.51 19.25 0.88
C ASN A 166 4.11 18.12 1.73
N VAL A 167 4.47 18.43 2.98
CA VAL A 167 4.94 17.43 3.96
C VAL A 167 3.83 17.10 4.92
N ALA A 168 3.50 15.81 5.07
CA ALA A 168 2.51 15.34 6.03
C ALA A 168 2.79 13.91 6.49
N PRO A 169 2.28 13.49 7.67
CA PRO A 169 2.22 12.07 8.00
C PRO A 169 1.27 11.35 7.03
N LEU A 170 1.62 10.13 6.60
CA LEU A 170 0.82 9.34 5.65
C LEU A 170 0.13 8.11 6.26
N GLY A 171 0.44 7.76 7.51
CA GLY A 171 -0.23 6.63 8.20
C GLY A 171 -0.02 5.28 7.51
N LEU A 172 1.19 5.03 7.02
CA LEU A 172 1.55 3.83 6.24
C LEU A 172 1.49 2.56 7.09
N LYS A 173 1.07 1.46 6.47
CA LYS A 173 0.90 0.16 7.10
C LYS A 173 1.14 -0.96 6.08
N ALA A 174 2.39 -1.32 5.87
CA ALA A 174 2.76 -2.47 5.03
C ALA A 174 3.22 -3.68 5.86
N ASN A 175 3.06 -4.88 5.31
CA ASN A 175 3.71 -6.08 5.81
C ASN A 175 4.15 -7.00 4.68
N ALA A 176 5.17 -7.80 4.97
CA ALA A 176 5.75 -8.71 4.01
C ALA A 176 6.35 -9.97 4.64
N ILE A 177 6.52 -11.00 3.82
CA ILE A 177 7.35 -12.17 4.08
C ILE A 177 8.29 -12.32 2.90
N GLU A 178 9.59 -12.41 3.18
CA GLU A 178 10.66 -12.50 2.21
C GLU A 178 11.41 -13.82 2.38
N TRP A 179 11.67 -14.53 1.26
CA TRP A 179 12.64 -15.62 1.25
C TRP A 179 14.03 -15.03 1.03
N ARG A 180 14.90 -15.14 2.03
CA ARG A 180 16.24 -14.55 2.02
C ARG A 180 17.22 -15.39 2.82
N ASP A 181 18.42 -15.57 2.28
CA ASP A 181 19.53 -16.27 2.94
C ASP A 181 19.16 -17.67 3.49
N GLY A 182 18.27 -18.37 2.78
CA GLY A 182 17.81 -19.73 3.12
C GLY A 182 16.71 -19.79 4.18
N ALA A 183 16.12 -18.66 4.57
CA ALA A 183 15.06 -18.58 5.57
C ALA A 183 13.92 -17.64 5.15
N TRP A 184 12.75 -17.84 5.76
CA TRP A 184 11.64 -16.88 5.71
C TRP A 184 11.85 -15.78 6.74
N VAL A 185 11.79 -14.54 6.30
CA VAL A 185 11.94 -13.34 7.13
C VAL A 185 10.67 -12.51 7.00
N GLY A 186 9.95 -12.31 8.11
CA GLY A 186 8.80 -11.41 8.13
C GLY A 186 9.21 -9.97 8.37
N ALA A 187 8.44 -9.05 7.80
CA ALA A 187 8.63 -7.61 7.89
C ALA A 187 7.29 -6.91 8.14
N ALA A 188 7.32 -5.85 8.93
CA ALA A 188 6.15 -5.02 9.22
C ALA A 188 6.55 -3.55 9.29
N ASP A 189 5.60 -2.66 8.96
CA ASP A 189 5.87 -1.22 8.95
C ASP A 189 6.10 -0.70 10.37
N PRO A 190 7.27 -0.09 10.66
CA PRO A 190 7.60 0.43 12.00
C PRO A 190 6.70 1.58 12.44
N ARG A 191 5.91 2.17 11.53
CA ARG A 191 4.90 3.19 11.84
C ARG A 191 3.63 2.61 12.44
N SER A 192 3.47 1.29 12.38
CA SER A 192 2.26 0.57 12.77
C SER A 192 2.52 -0.40 13.92
N GLU A 193 1.44 -0.93 14.47
CA GLU A 193 1.42 -1.99 15.48
C GLU A 193 1.85 -3.38 14.97
N GLY A 194 2.10 -3.52 13.66
CA GLY A 194 2.39 -4.79 13.01
C GLY A 194 3.66 -5.49 13.53
N VAL A 195 3.63 -6.82 13.57
CA VAL A 195 4.75 -7.66 13.97
C VAL A 195 4.89 -8.86 13.03
N SER A 196 6.08 -9.46 13.02
CA SER A 196 6.27 -10.81 12.47
C SER A 196 6.29 -11.80 13.62
N MET A 197 5.66 -12.97 13.44
CA MET A 197 5.60 -14.01 14.47
C MET A 197 5.90 -15.39 13.86
N GLY A 198 6.84 -16.09 14.48
CA GLY A 198 7.12 -17.49 14.17
C GLY A 198 6.06 -18.43 14.76
N VAL A 199 5.96 -19.63 14.20
CA VAL A 199 5.05 -20.68 14.72
C VAL A 199 5.42 -21.17 16.13
N ASP A 200 6.65 -20.90 16.56
CA ASP A 200 7.16 -21.11 17.91
C ASP A 200 6.74 -20.00 18.90
N GLY A 201 5.99 -19.00 18.43
CA GLY A 201 5.58 -17.84 19.23
C GLY A 201 6.64 -16.75 19.33
N THR A 202 7.78 -16.89 18.66
CA THR A 202 8.82 -15.86 18.64
C THR A 202 8.32 -14.64 17.87
N ILE A 203 8.22 -13.50 18.54
CA ILE A 203 7.79 -12.23 17.94
C ILE A 203 8.99 -11.38 17.59
N VAL A 204 9.08 -10.98 16.33
CA VAL A 204 10.03 -9.98 15.85
C VAL A 204 9.28 -8.68 15.64
N LYS A 205 9.59 -7.68 16.47
CA LYS A 205 9.15 -6.31 16.23
C LYS A 205 10.08 -5.65 15.21
N PRO A 206 9.54 -5.04 14.16
CA PRO A 206 10.35 -4.33 13.18
C PRO A 206 11.09 -3.16 13.85
N ALA A 207 12.41 -3.09 13.65
CA ALA A 207 13.17 -1.89 13.95
C ALA A 207 13.14 -0.96 12.73
N PRO A 208 13.10 0.38 12.91
CA PRO A 208 13.34 1.31 11.80
C PRO A 208 14.69 1.00 11.16
N ALA A 209 14.74 0.98 9.83
CA ALA A 209 16.00 0.83 9.12
C ALA A 209 17.03 1.88 9.60
N ALA A 210 18.26 1.44 9.87
CA ALA A 210 19.37 2.36 10.06
C ALA A 210 19.70 2.98 8.69
N PHE A 211 19.15 4.16 8.41
CA PHE A 211 19.40 4.83 7.13
C PHE A 211 20.90 5.13 7.00
N GLN A 212 21.54 4.53 6.00
CA GLN A 212 22.81 5.05 5.49
C GLN A 212 22.53 6.43 4.92
N ARG A 213 23.04 7.48 5.60
CA ARG A 213 22.92 8.88 5.18
C ARG A 213 23.54 9.15 3.81
N ASP A 214 24.48 8.32 3.40
CA ASP A 214 25.27 8.50 2.19
C ASP A 214 25.17 7.26 1.30
N ARG A 215 24.16 7.22 0.42
CA ARG A 215 24.27 6.40 -0.79
C ARG A 215 24.63 7.34 -1.93
N PRO A 216 25.80 7.18 -2.58
CA PRO A 216 26.14 7.97 -3.76
C PRO A 216 25.04 7.80 -4.80
N SER A 217 24.57 8.92 -5.37
CA SER A 217 23.84 8.89 -6.63
C SER A 217 24.76 8.24 -7.67
N GLU A 218 24.42 7.05 -8.15
CA GLU A 218 24.96 6.58 -9.43
C GLU A 218 24.43 7.47 -10.56
#